data_AF-A0A523L137-F1
#
_entry.id   AF-A0A523L137-F1
#
_cell.length_a   1.000
_cell.length_b   1.000
_cell.length_c   1.000
_cell.angle_alpha   90.00
_cell.angle_beta   90.00
_cell.angle_gamma   90.00
#
_symmetry.space_group_name_H-M   'P 1'
#
loop_
_entity.id
_entity.type
_entity.pdbx_description
1 polymer ?
#
loop_
_entity_poly.entity_id
_entity_poly.type
_entity_poly.pdbx_seq_one_letter_code
_entity_poly.pdbx_strand_id
1 'polypeptide(L)' 'MSAVGRNAPCPCGSGKKYKHCCVNKAARMSMSMRFAVAAVAVCLMGGLILILTQINDFEPGAPSGRVWSPEHGHFH' A
#
# COMPACT_ATOMS: atom_id res chain seq x y z
N MET A 1 24.95 23.05 25.10
CA MET A 1 24.00 22.02 25.57
C MET A 1 24.15 20.80 24.68
N SER A 2 24.63 19.68 25.20
CA SER A 2 24.82 18.44 24.44
C SER A 2 23.47 17.96 23.92
N ALA A 3 23.34 17.81 22.60
CA ALA A 3 22.12 17.26 22.01
C ALA A 3 21.90 15.84 22.54
N VAL A 4 20.77 15.60 23.22
CA VAL A 4 20.40 14.26 23.67
C VAL A 4 20.31 13.35 22.45
N GLY A 5 21.12 12.29 22.43
CA GLY A 5 21.12 11.32 21.34
C GLY A 5 19.75 10.67 21.17
N ARG A 6 19.30 10.47 19.91
CA ARG A 6 17.97 9.91 19.60
C ARG A 6 17.67 8.57 20.31
N ASN A 7 18.68 7.74 20.57
CA ASN A 7 18.53 6.45 21.22
C ASN A 7 18.71 6.48 22.74
N ALA A 8 19.16 7.60 23.32
CA ALA A 8 19.37 7.76 24.76
C ALA A 8 18.03 7.73 25.53
N PRO A 9 18.03 7.38 26.83
CA PRO A 9 16.85 7.52 27.67
C PRO A 9 16.35 8.96 27.67
N CYS A 10 15.02 9.14 27.59
CA CYS A 10 14.42 10.46 27.48
C CYS A 10 14.51 11.23 28.81
N PRO A 11 14.98 12.48 28.83
CA PRO A 11 15.18 13.26 30.07
C PRO A 11 13.87 13.66 30.77
N CYS A 12 12.71 13.36 30.20
CA CYS A 12 11.40 13.63 30.80
C CYS A 12 10.93 12.58 31.82
N GLY A 13 11.77 11.57 32.14
CA GLY A 13 11.44 10.53 33.13
C GLY A 13 10.50 9.42 32.62
N SER A 14 10.14 9.40 31.33
CA SER A 14 9.19 8.41 30.79
C SER A 14 9.73 6.98 30.65
N GLY A 15 11.03 6.75 30.88
CA GLY A 15 11.70 5.46 30.65
C GLY A 15 11.83 5.04 29.17
N LYS A 16 11.30 5.82 28.22
CA LYS A 16 11.33 5.55 26.78
C LYS A 16 12.57 6.18 26.14
N LYS A 17 13.05 5.62 25.00
CA LYS A 17 14.10 6.26 24.19
C LYS A 17 13.64 7.64 23.72
N TYR A 18 14.54 8.62 23.67
CA TYR A 18 14.24 10.02 23.32
C TYR A 18 13.45 10.14 22.00
N LYS A 19 13.83 9.35 20.97
CA LYS A 19 13.12 9.27 19.68
C LYS A 19 11.68 8.77 19.74
N HIS A 20 11.29 8.04 20.79
CA HIS A 20 9.94 7.50 20.97
C HIS A 20 9.12 8.27 22.02
N CYS A 21 9.66 9.36 22.54
CA CYS A 21 9.01 10.17 23.56
C CYS A 21 8.92 11.64 23.13
N CYS A 22 9.87 12.50 23.50
CA CYS A 22 9.76 13.93 23.29
C CYS A 22 10.04 14.37 21.84
N VAL A 23 10.83 13.62 21.08
CA VAL A 23 11.17 13.98 19.69
C VAL A 23 9.97 13.85 18.74
N ASN A 24 9.11 12.85 18.96
CA ASN A 24 8.08 12.48 17.99
C ASN A 24 6.66 12.79 18.47
N LYS A 25 6.49 13.77 19.39
CA LYS A 25 5.16 14.16 19.90
C LYS A 25 4.20 14.57 18.77
N ALA A 26 4.70 15.17 17.69
CA ALA A 26 3.88 15.60 16.56
C ALA A 26 3.50 14.46 15.58
N ALA A 27 4.26 13.35 15.54
CA ALA A 27 4.09 12.29 14.55
C ALA A 27 3.41 11.02 15.10
N ARG A 28 2.81 11.09 16.30
CA ARG A 28 2.12 9.93 16.89
C ARG A 28 0.75 9.78 16.25
N MET A 29 0.67 8.94 15.21
CA MET A 29 -0.60 8.60 14.58
C MET A 29 -1.53 7.89 15.58
N SER A 30 -2.75 8.40 15.74
CA SER A 30 -3.79 7.76 16.55
C SER A 30 -4.02 6.31 16.10
N MET A 31 -4.36 5.41 17.02
CA MET A 31 -4.70 4.03 16.68
C MET A 31 -5.87 3.97 15.67
N SER A 32 -6.86 4.86 15.80
CA SER A 32 -7.96 4.98 14.84
C SER A 32 -7.48 5.40 13.44
N MET A 33 -6.52 6.32 13.37
CA MET A 33 -5.92 6.76 12.10
C MET A 33 -5.09 5.64 11.46
N ARG A 34 -4.41 4.80 12.27
CA ARG A 34 -3.71 3.61 11.77
C ARG A 34 -4.68 2.61 11.14
N PHE A 35 -5.82 2.35 11.78
CA PHE A 35 -6.85 1.49 11.23
C PHE A 35 -7.48 2.08 9.97
N ALA A 36 -7.75 3.39 9.95
CA ALA A 36 -8.28 4.07 8.77
C ALA A 36 -7.32 3.98 7.57
N VAL A 37 -6.02 4.25 7.78
CA VAL A 37 -5.00 4.13 6.72
C VAL A 37 -4.89 2.69 6.22
N ALA A 38 -4.90 1.71 7.14
CA ALA A 38 -4.85 0.30 6.77
C ALA A 38 -6.09 -0.12 5.96
N ALA A 39 -7.29 0.33 6.37
CA ALA A 39 -8.53 0.04 5.65
C ALA A 39 -8.51 0.63 4.23
N VAL A 40 -8.09 1.89 4.08
CA VAL A 40 -7.95 2.53 2.75
C VAL A 40 -6.95 1.77 1.88
N ALA A 41 -5.79 1.41 2.44
CA ALA A 41 -4.78 0.64 1.71
C ALA A 41 -5.32 -0.73 1.24
N VAL A 42 -6.07 -1.43 2.10
CA VAL A 42 -6.71 -2.71 1.75
C VAL A 42 -7.76 -2.53 0.66
N CYS A 43 -8.60 -1.49 0.73
CA CYS A 43 -9.60 -1.21 -0.30
C CYS A 43 -8.95 -0.88 -1.65
N LEU A 44 -7.88 -0.08 -1.66
CA LEU A 44 -7.15 0.27 -2.88
C LEU A 44 -6.45 -0.96 -3.49
N MET A 45 -5.78 -1.77 -2.67
CA MET A 45 -5.14 -3.01 -3.12
C MET A 45 -6.16 -4.02 -3.62
N GLY A 46 -7.26 -4.22 -2.91
CA GLY A 46 -8.35 -5.11 -3.31
C GLY A 46 -9.02 -4.65 -4.61
N GLY A 47 -9.32 -3.36 -4.73
CA GLY A 47 -9.85 -2.76 -5.95
C GLY A 47 -8.90 -2.91 -7.14
N LEU A 48 -7.60 -2.66 -6.94
CA LEU A 48 -6.58 -2.87 -7.96
C LEU A 48 -6.51 -4.33 -8.40
N ILE A 49 -6.52 -5.29 -7.47
CA ILE A 49 -6.51 -6.72 -7.79
C ILE A 49 -7.73 -7.08 -8.63
N LEU A 50 -8.93 -6.65 -8.26
CA LEU A 50 -10.13 -6.91 -9.05
C LEU A 50 -10.02 -6.32 -10.46
N ILE A 51 -9.56 -5.07 -10.59
CA ILE A 51 -9.32 -4.45 -11.90
C ILE A 51 -8.31 -5.24 -12.71
N LEU A 52 -7.20 -5.67 -12.10
CA LEU A 52 -6.16 -6.46 -12.77
C LEU A 52 -6.66 -7.85 -13.19
N THR A 53 -7.65 -8.43 -12.51
CA THR A 53 -8.27 -9.67 -13.00
C THR A 53 -9.10 -9.43 -14.25
N GLN A 54 -9.82 -8.30 -14.34
CA GLN A 54 -10.67 -7.99 -15.51
C GLN A 54 -9.88 -7.66 -16.78
N ILE A 55 -8.64 -7.16 -16.67
CA ILE A 55 -7.81 -6.86 -17.85
C ILE A 55 -7.21 -8.12 -18.50
N ASN A 56 -7.09 -9.23 -17.76
CA ASN A 56 -6.57 -10.48 -18.34
C ASN A 56 -7.60 -11.16 -19.25
N ASP A 57 -8.89 -10.88 -19.04
CA ASP A 57 -10.00 -11.38 -19.86
C ASP A 57 -10.30 -10.45 -21.07
N PHE A 58 -9.45 -9.44 -21.32
CA PHE A 58 -9.55 -8.65 -22.54
C PHE A 58 -9.08 -9.48 -23.73
N GLU A 59 -9.97 -10.32 -24.25
CA GLU A 59 -9.82 -10.92 -25.57
C GLU A 59 -9.99 -9.78 -26.59
N PRO A 60 -8.93 -9.34 -27.28
CA PRO A 60 -9.07 -8.31 -28.30
C PRO A 60 -10.01 -8.86 -29.36
N GLY A 61 -11.24 -8.34 -29.36
CA GLY A 61 -12.30 -8.78 -30.24
C GLY A 61 -11.78 -8.86 -31.67
N ALA A 62 -11.80 -10.07 -32.21
CA ALA A 62 -11.44 -10.31 -33.59
C ALA A 62 -12.21 -9.34 -34.50
N PRO A 63 -11.58 -8.79 -35.56
CA PRO A 63 -12.29 -7.96 -36.52
C PRO A 63 -13.53 -8.73 -37.01
N SER A 64 -14.68 -8.07 -36.98
CA SER A 64 -16.02 -8.65 -37.15
C SER A 64 -16.06 -9.79 -38.16
N GLY A 65 -16.32 -11.00 -37.67
CA GLY A 65 -16.56 -12.20 -38.50
C GLY A 65 -15.43 -13.22 -38.53
N ARG A 66 -14.31 -13.01 -37.82
CA ARG A 66 -13.24 -14.01 -37.74
C ARG A 66 -13.01 -14.55 -36.34
N VAL A 67 -12.59 -15.81 -36.20
CA VAL A 67 -12.26 -16.46 -34.92
C VAL A 67 -10.75 -16.73 -34.87
N TRP A 68 -10.10 -16.48 -33.73
CA TRP A 68 -8.68 -16.77 -33.53
C TRP A 68 -8.48 -18.28 -33.26
N SER A 69 -7.69 -18.96 -34.10
CA SER A 69 -7.34 -20.37 -33.90
C SER A 69 -5.97 -20.48 -33.20
N PRO A 70 -5.91 -20.93 -31.92
CA PRO A 70 -4.66 -21.07 -31.19
C PRO A 70 -3.72 -22.12 -31.79
N GLU A 71 -4.24 -23.12 -32.51
CA GLU A 71 -3.42 -24.12 -33.21
C GLU A 71 -2.60 -23.55 -34.39
N HIS A 72 -3.03 -22.45 -35.01
CA HIS A 72 -2.41 -21.93 -36.23
C HIS A 72 -2.00 -20.45 -36.17
N GLY A 73 -2.21 -19.77 -35.05
CA GLY A 73 -1.72 -18.41 -34.83
C GLY A 73 -2.25 -17.37 -35.83
N HIS A 74 -3.42 -17.59 -36.43
CA HIS A 74 -4.08 -16.63 -37.33
C HIS A 74 -5.60 -16.63 -37.18
N PHE A 75 -6.24 -15.59 -37.72
CA PHE A 75 -7.69 -15.42 -37.76
C PHE A 75 -8.30 -16.14 -38.97
N HIS A 76 -9.37 -16.90 -38.75
CA HIS A 76 -10.21 -17.51 -39.79
C HIS A 76 -11.47 -16.68 -40.01
#